data_AF-A0A5N6K4K9-F1
#
_entry.id   AF-A0A5N6K4K9-F1
#
_cell.length_a   1.000
_cell.length_b   1.000
_cell.length_c   1.000
_cell.angle_alpha   90.00
_cell.angle_beta   90.00
_cell.angle_gamma   90.00
#
_symmetry.space_group_name_H-M   'P 1'
#
loop_
_entity.id
_entity.type
_entity.pdbx_description
1 polymer ?
#
loop_
_entity_poly.entity_id
_entity_poly.type
_entity_poly.pdbx_seq_one_letter_code
_entity_poly.pdbx_strand_id
1 'polypeptide(L)'
;MFESHCEKTPTDDSHLPKGGCRFILLHPASQQLRCACVGFTSNRSIPGSSCHCGHQAVYHNPDPESSDREEANALKLRVSALEEELDRERRIGRGSLFDRLIRLEELVEKRNLDREVDIRNVHCGIGGLWQNVELLNKRTPYYDDRIEGLVDEKTELMRLRTPRHGYT
;
A
#
# COMPACT_ATOMS: atom_id res chain seq x y z
N MET A 1 -70.15 -52.17 -6.73
CA MET A 1 -69.10 -51.50 -7.50
C MET A 1 -69.51 -50.04 -7.60
N PHE A 2 -68.81 -49.14 -6.93
CA PHE A 2 -69.03 -47.70 -7.06
C PHE A 2 -67.77 -47.11 -7.68
N GLU A 3 -67.79 -46.91 -8.98
CA GLU A 3 -66.83 -46.06 -9.68
C GLU A 3 -67.23 -44.61 -9.42
N SER A 4 -66.50 -43.94 -8.54
CA SER A 4 -66.54 -42.49 -8.39
C SER A 4 -65.61 -41.87 -9.43
N HIS A 5 -66.18 -41.46 -10.55
CA HIS A 5 -65.53 -40.53 -11.47
C HIS A 5 -65.25 -39.21 -10.75
N CYS A 6 -63.99 -38.98 -10.39
CA CYS A 6 -63.52 -37.66 -9.96
C CYS A 6 -63.05 -36.92 -11.22
N GLU A 7 -63.88 -35.99 -11.69
CA GLU A 7 -63.55 -35.02 -12.74
C GLU A 7 -62.23 -34.32 -12.40
N LYS A 8 -61.24 -34.46 -13.30
CA LYS A 8 -59.97 -33.76 -13.21
C LYS A 8 -60.18 -32.34 -13.71
N THR A 9 -60.54 -31.42 -12.82
CA THR A 9 -60.30 -30.00 -13.11
C THR A 9 -58.78 -29.77 -13.23
N PRO A 10 -58.31 -29.03 -14.24
CA PRO A 10 -56.90 -28.67 -14.33
C PRO A 10 -56.65 -27.67 -13.20
N THR A 11 -56.04 -28.13 -12.12
CA THR A 11 -55.56 -27.23 -11.07
C THR A 11 -54.36 -26.49 -11.66
N ASP A 12 -54.45 -25.16 -11.67
CA ASP A 12 -53.35 -24.27 -12.02
C ASP A 12 -52.26 -24.41 -10.93
N ASP A 13 -51.41 -25.41 -11.09
CA ASP A 13 -50.35 -25.76 -10.17
C ASP A 13 -49.14 -24.78 -10.28
N SER A 14 -49.30 -23.63 -10.98
CA SER A 14 -48.24 -22.65 -11.21
C SER A 14 -47.75 -21.96 -9.92
N HIS A 15 -48.62 -21.85 -8.92
CA HIS A 15 -48.30 -21.31 -7.59
C HIS A 15 -47.57 -22.29 -6.68
N LEU A 16 -47.43 -23.56 -7.09
CA LEU A 16 -46.77 -24.57 -6.27
C LEU A 16 -45.25 -24.45 -6.40
N PRO A 17 -44.50 -24.71 -5.31
CA PRO A 17 -43.05 -24.67 -5.33
C PRO A 17 -42.51 -25.68 -6.34
N LYS A 18 -41.32 -25.42 -6.89
CA LYS A 18 -40.68 -26.30 -7.88
C LYS A 18 -39.40 -26.95 -7.38
N GLY A 19 -38.81 -26.43 -6.31
CA GLY A 19 -37.54 -26.89 -5.76
C GLY A 19 -37.64 -28.03 -4.75
N GLY A 20 -36.47 -28.41 -4.24
CA GLY A 20 -36.31 -29.51 -3.29
C GLY A 20 -36.90 -29.25 -1.91
N CYS A 21 -37.12 -30.32 -1.15
CA CYS A 21 -37.67 -30.27 0.22
C CYS A 21 -36.56 -30.00 1.25
N ARG A 22 -36.76 -28.98 2.08
CA ARG A 22 -35.83 -28.56 3.14
C ARG A 22 -36.15 -29.15 4.51
N PHE A 23 -37.14 -30.05 4.60
CA PHE A 23 -37.51 -30.69 5.84
C PHE A 23 -36.33 -31.50 6.41
N ILE A 24 -36.08 -31.31 7.71
CA ILE A 24 -35.00 -31.96 8.44
C ILE A 24 -35.57 -33.20 9.13
N LEU A 25 -35.03 -34.39 8.79
CA LEU A 25 -35.42 -35.65 9.39
C LEU A 25 -34.91 -35.73 10.83
N LEU A 26 -35.82 -35.96 11.77
CA LEU A 26 -35.51 -36.05 13.20
C LEU A 26 -35.21 -37.50 13.61
N HIS A 27 -34.21 -38.14 12.97
CA HIS A 27 -33.82 -39.51 13.34
C HIS A 27 -32.80 -39.51 14.50
N PRO A 28 -33.01 -40.27 15.59
CA PRO A 28 -32.14 -40.22 16.78
C PRO A 28 -30.72 -40.78 16.57
N ALA A 29 -30.41 -41.34 15.41
CA ALA A 29 -29.13 -42.00 15.10
C ALA A 29 -28.23 -41.20 14.14
N SER A 30 -28.70 -40.08 13.60
CA SER A 30 -27.94 -39.24 12.68
C SER A 30 -28.39 -37.78 12.79
N GLN A 31 -27.46 -36.91 13.18
CA GLN A 31 -27.72 -35.47 13.24
C GLN A 31 -27.78 -34.92 11.80
N GLN A 32 -28.88 -34.21 11.47
CA GLN A 32 -29.02 -33.34 10.27
C GLN A 32 -29.22 -34.02 8.91
N LEU A 33 -29.93 -35.15 8.82
CA LEU A 33 -30.39 -35.63 7.51
C LEU A 33 -31.55 -34.76 6.98
N ARG A 34 -31.46 -34.31 5.73
CA ARG A 34 -32.56 -33.61 5.03
C ARG A 34 -33.33 -34.58 4.15
N CYS A 35 -34.58 -34.24 3.85
CA CYS A 35 -35.36 -34.96 2.85
C CYS A 35 -34.64 -34.92 1.48
N ALA A 36 -34.45 -36.07 0.84
CA ALA A 36 -33.79 -36.18 -0.47
C ALA A 36 -34.68 -35.80 -1.67
N CYS A 37 -35.83 -35.17 -1.41
CA CYS A 37 -36.78 -34.81 -2.44
C CYS A 37 -36.25 -33.60 -3.23
N VAL A 38 -36.02 -33.78 -4.54
CA VAL A 38 -35.41 -32.76 -5.43
C VAL A 38 -36.43 -31.80 -6.05
N GLY A 39 -37.74 -32.09 -5.93
CA GLY A 39 -38.79 -31.28 -6.53
C GLY A 39 -40.15 -31.59 -5.91
N PHE A 40 -41.04 -30.60 -5.88
CA PHE A 40 -42.39 -30.78 -5.37
C PHE A 40 -43.28 -31.53 -6.37
N THR A 41 -43.99 -32.53 -5.87
CA THR A 41 -44.98 -33.31 -6.65
C THR A 41 -46.24 -33.51 -5.81
N SER A 42 -47.32 -32.79 -6.16
CA SER A 42 -48.56 -32.79 -5.38
C SER A 42 -49.15 -34.20 -5.24
N ASN A 43 -49.31 -34.67 -4.00
CA ASN A 43 -49.94 -35.94 -3.68
C ASN A 43 -51.45 -35.75 -3.54
N ARG A 44 -52.18 -36.00 -4.64
CA ARG A 44 -53.65 -35.85 -4.70
C ARG A 44 -54.44 -36.88 -3.88
N SER A 45 -53.77 -37.87 -3.28
CA SER A 45 -54.43 -38.85 -2.39
C SER A 45 -54.71 -38.31 -0.99
N ILE A 46 -54.11 -37.18 -0.61
CA ILE A 46 -54.28 -36.54 0.69
C ILE A 46 -54.85 -35.13 0.46
N PRO A 47 -55.96 -34.74 1.11
CA PRO A 47 -56.45 -33.36 1.05
C PRO A 47 -55.38 -32.38 1.57
N GLY A 48 -54.99 -31.41 0.74
CA GLY A 48 -54.00 -30.38 1.06
C GLY A 48 -52.83 -30.33 0.07
N SER A 49 -51.93 -29.36 0.27
CA SER A 49 -50.74 -29.16 -0.57
C SER A 49 -49.56 -29.99 -0.06
N SER A 50 -49.67 -31.31 -0.13
CA SER A 50 -48.64 -32.26 0.33
C SER A 50 -47.86 -32.83 -0.84
N CYS A 51 -46.55 -33.00 -0.69
CA CYS A 51 -45.69 -33.64 -1.68
C CYS A 51 -45.72 -35.18 -1.55
N HIS A 52 -45.33 -35.92 -2.60
CA HIS A 52 -45.12 -37.37 -2.52
C HIS A 52 -44.05 -37.77 -1.49
N CYS A 53 -43.15 -36.86 -1.11
CA CYS A 53 -42.20 -37.09 -0.03
C CYS A 53 -42.83 -37.07 1.38
N GLY A 54 -44.14 -36.79 1.48
CA GLY A 54 -44.90 -36.74 2.73
C GLY A 54 -44.88 -35.38 3.44
N HIS A 55 -44.11 -34.40 2.94
CA HIS A 55 -44.02 -33.07 3.54
C HIS A 55 -44.92 -32.05 2.85
N GLN A 56 -45.33 -31.03 3.59
CA GLN A 56 -46.14 -29.93 3.05
C GLN A 56 -45.33 -29.06 2.07
N ALA A 57 -46.03 -28.45 1.10
CA ALA A 57 -45.46 -27.55 0.10
C ALA A 57 -44.62 -26.42 0.70
N VAL A 58 -44.95 -25.92 1.90
CA VAL A 58 -44.19 -24.87 2.60
C VAL A 58 -42.72 -25.24 2.87
N TYR A 59 -42.40 -26.54 2.91
CA TYR A 59 -41.02 -27.01 3.11
C TYR A 59 -40.22 -27.10 1.81
N HIS A 60 -40.83 -26.85 0.66
CA HIS A 60 -40.13 -26.86 -0.62
C HIS A 60 -39.66 -25.46 -1.03
N ASN A 61 -38.51 -25.40 -1.70
CA ASN A 61 -38.06 -24.15 -2.31
C ASN A 61 -39.00 -23.72 -3.44
N PRO A 62 -39.35 -22.42 -3.54
CA PRO A 62 -40.21 -21.91 -4.61
C PRO A 62 -39.58 -22.15 -5.98
N ASP A 63 -38.28 -21.89 -6.10
CA ASP A 63 -37.52 -22.06 -7.32
C ASP A 63 -36.85 -23.45 -7.37
N PRO A 64 -36.73 -24.07 -8.56
CA PRO A 64 -35.84 -25.20 -8.73
C PRO A 64 -34.43 -24.74 -8.34
N GLU A 65 -33.72 -25.54 -7.54
CA GLU A 65 -32.31 -25.25 -7.22
C GLU A 65 -31.59 -25.02 -8.56
N SER A 66 -31.09 -23.80 -8.77
CA SER A 66 -30.12 -23.54 -9.83
C SER A 66 -29.00 -24.55 -9.60
N SER A 67 -28.45 -25.09 -10.68
CA SER A 67 -27.34 -26.05 -10.57
C SER A 67 -26.22 -25.36 -9.77
N ASP A 68 -26.08 -25.68 -8.48
CA ASP A 68 -25.03 -25.16 -7.59
C ASP A 68 -23.65 -25.22 -8.27
N ARG A 69 -23.50 -26.18 -9.18
CA ARG A 69 -22.32 -26.40 -10.00
C ARG A 69 -22.06 -25.29 -11.01
N GLU A 70 -23.08 -24.72 -11.64
CA GLU A 70 -22.96 -23.61 -12.58
C GLU A 70 -22.57 -22.31 -11.86
N GLU A 71 -23.21 -22.01 -10.73
CA GLU A 71 -22.85 -20.87 -9.90
C GLU A 71 -21.44 -21.01 -9.32
N ALA A 72 -21.08 -22.19 -8.82
CA ALA A 72 -19.74 -22.47 -8.34
C ALA A 72 -18.68 -22.34 -9.44
N ASN A 73 -18.99 -22.77 -10.68
CA ASN A 73 -18.09 -22.61 -11.81
C ASN A 73 -17.92 -21.14 -12.23
N ALA A 74 -19.01 -20.37 -12.24
CA ALA A 74 -18.96 -18.92 -12.49
C ALA A 74 -18.13 -18.19 -11.43
N LEU A 75 -18.27 -18.60 -10.16
CA LEU A 75 -17.49 -18.02 -9.06
C LEU A 75 -16.00 -18.37 -9.19
N LYS A 76 -15.65 -19.62 -9.52
CA LYS A 76 -14.26 -20.03 -9.78
C LYS A 76 -13.62 -19.21 -10.89
N LEU A 77 -14.30 -19.05 -12.02
CA LEU A 77 -13.84 -18.23 -13.14
C LEU A 77 -13.56 -16.79 -12.71
N ARG A 78 -14.46 -16.22 -11.90
CA ARG A 78 -14.30 -14.85 -11.40
C ARG A 78 -13.15 -14.70 -10.41
N VAL A 79 -12.96 -15.68 -9.52
CA VAL A 79 -11.82 -15.71 -8.59
C VAL A 79 -10.50 -15.79 -9.36
N SER A 80 -10.38 -16.71 -10.32
CA SER A 80 -9.16 -16.84 -11.13
C SER A 80 -8.84 -15.56 -11.91
N ALA A 81 -9.85 -14.88 -12.49
CA ALA A 81 -9.64 -13.61 -13.17
C ALA A 81 -9.14 -12.50 -12.22
N LEU A 82 -9.65 -12.47 -10.98
CA LEU A 82 -9.22 -11.50 -9.96
C LEU A 82 -7.80 -11.80 -9.46
N GLU A 83 -7.44 -13.07 -9.29
CA GLU A 83 -6.08 -13.49 -8.91
C GLU A 83 -5.06 -13.09 -9.98
N GLU A 84 -5.38 -13.30 -11.26
CA GLU A 84 -4.53 -12.88 -12.37
C GLU A 84 -4.30 -11.35 -12.40
N GLU A 85 -5.36 -10.56 -12.19
CA GLU A 85 -5.25 -9.10 -12.13
C GLU A 85 -4.40 -8.64 -10.95
N LEU A 86 -4.61 -9.23 -9.77
CA LEU A 86 -3.81 -8.92 -8.59
C LEU A 86 -2.33 -9.22 -8.81
N ASP A 87 -2.02 -10.33 -9.47
CA ASP A 87 -0.64 -10.69 -9.80
C ASP A 87 -0.03 -9.76 -10.86
N ARG A 88 -0.83 -9.28 -11.83
CA ARG A 88 -0.40 -8.22 -12.77
C ARG A 88 -0.07 -6.93 -12.03
N GLU A 89 -0.98 -6.42 -11.20
CA GLU A 89 -0.76 -5.19 -10.43
C GLU A 89 0.44 -5.30 -9.50
N ARG A 90 0.59 -6.43 -8.81
CA ARG A 90 1.74 -6.69 -7.94
C ARG A 90 3.06 -6.70 -8.69
N ARG A 91 3.10 -7.24 -9.91
CA ARG A 91 4.31 -7.22 -10.75
C ARG A 91 4.63 -5.80 -11.23
N ILE A 92 3.64 -5.07 -11.71
CA ILE A 92 3.80 -3.70 -12.22
C ILE A 92 4.18 -2.73 -11.09
N GLY A 93 3.45 -2.79 -9.98
CA GLY A 93 3.67 -1.93 -8.81
C GLY A 93 5.01 -2.18 -8.14
N ARG A 94 5.40 -3.46 -7.96
CA ARG A 94 6.73 -3.78 -7.40
C ARG A 94 7.86 -3.43 -8.34
N GLY A 95 7.74 -3.70 -9.63
CA GLY A 95 8.76 -3.34 -10.62
C GLY A 95 9.02 -1.83 -10.65
N SER A 96 7.96 -1.02 -10.74
CA SER A 96 8.06 0.44 -10.76
C SER A 96 8.68 1.03 -9.47
N LEU A 97 8.29 0.51 -8.30
CA LEU A 97 8.86 0.94 -7.03
C LEU A 97 10.32 0.53 -6.87
N PHE A 98 10.67 -0.69 -7.29
CA PHE A 98 12.04 -1.19 -7.20
C PHE A 98 12.98 -0.42 -8.13
N ASP A 99 12.55 -0.14 -9.37
CA ASP A 99 13.32 0.69 -10.30
C ASP A 99 13.52 2.12 -9.79
N ARG A 100 12.49 2.69 -9.12
CA ARG A 100 12.61 4.00 -8.48
C ARG A 100 13.57 3.97 -7.29
N LEU A 101 13.55 2.89 -6.52
CA LEU A 101 14.45 2.71 -5.38
C LEU A 101 15.91 2.63 -5.85
N ILE A 102 16.20 1.79 -6.85
CA ILE A 102 17.54 1.66 -7.43
C ILE A 102 18.06 3.03 -7.90
N ARG A 103 17.25 3.79 -8.66
CA ARG A 103 17.65 5.13 -9.11
C ARG A 103 17.92 6.09 -7.96
N LEU A 104 17.17 6.00 -6.85
CA LEU A 104 17.41 6.83 -5.68
C LEU A 104 18.70 6.42 -4.96
N GLU A 105 18.97 5.12 -4.83
CA GLU A 105 20.21 4.61 -4.26
C GLU A 105 21.43 5.08 -5.06
N GLU A 106 21.41 4.94 -6.39
CA GLU A 106 22.48 5.43 -7.27
C GLU A 106 22.71 6.95 -7.14
N LEU A 107 21.63 7.74 -7.04
CA LEU A 107 21.73 9.19 -6.85
C LEU A 107 22.32 9.55 -5.49
N VAL A 108 21.97 8.82 -4.43
CA VAL A 108 22.51 9.02 -3.09
C VAL A 108 23.99 8.67 -3.04
N GLU A 109 24.38 7.53 -3.62
CA GLU A 109 25.79 7.12 -3.71
C GLU A 109 26.62 8.17 -4.47
N LYS A 110 26.15 8.61 -5.63
CA LYS A 110 26.82 9.66 -6.40
C LYS A 110 26.97 10.96 -5.61
N ARG A 111 25.89 11.42 -4.97
CA ARG A 111 25.90 12.62 -4.12
C ARG A 111 26.85 12.51 -2.94
N ASN A 112 26.99 11.33 -2.35
CA ASN A 112 27.92 11.09 -1.26
C ASN A 112 29.37 11.17 -1.75
N LEU A 113 29.68 10.59 -2.91
CA LEU A 113 31.00 10.68 -3.53
C LEU A 113 31.36 12.14 -3.85
N ASP A 114 30.46 12.89 -4.49
CA ASP A 114 30.65 14.31 -4.79
C ASP A 114 30.90 15.12 -3.51
N ARG A 115 30.10 14.88 -2.47
CA ARG A 115 30.25 15.54 -1.17
C ARG A 115 31.60 15.22 -0.51
N GLU A 116 32.07 13.99 -0.62
CA GLU A 116 33.37 13.61 -0.06
C GLU A 116 34.52 14.32 -0.76
N VAL A 117 34.44 14.45 -2.09
CA VAL A 117 35.38 15.26 -2.90
C VAL A 117 35.36 16.71 -2.44
N ASP A 118 34.18 17.31 -2.29
CA ASP A 118 34.03 18.70 -1.85
C ASP A 118 34.62 18.94 -0.46
N ILE A 119 34.36 18.03 0.50
CA ILE A 119 34.90 18.11 1.85
C ILE A 119 36.44 18.07 1.81
N ARG A 120 37.02 17.15 1.04
CA ARG A 120 38.49 17.08 0.89
C ARG A 120 39.05 18.35 0.26
N ASN A 121 38.41 18.88 -0.78
CA ASN A 121 38.85 20.12 -1.44
C ASN A 121 38.82 21.31 -0.48
N VAL A 122 37.75 21.47 0.29
CA VAL A 122 37.63 22.52 1.31
C VAL A 122 38.71 22.35 2.38
N HIS A 123 38.92 21.13 2.88
CA HIS A 123 39.94 20.87 3.90
C HIS A 123 41.35 21.19 3.40
N CYS A 124 41.69 20.78 2.18
CA CYS A 124 42.96 21.13 1.55
C CYS A 124 43.11 22.65 1.34
N GLY A 125 42.03 23.31 0.89
CA GLY A 125 42.01 24.77 0.72
C GLY A 125 42.22 25.51 2.04
N ILE A 126 41.58 25.07 3.12
CA ILE A 126 41.78 25.61 4.48
C ILE A 126 43.23 25.42 4.91
N GLY A 127 43.81 24.25 4.69
CA GLY A 127 45.23 23.99 4.99
C GLY A 127 46.17 24.96 4.27
N GLY A 128 45.95 25.20 2.97
CA GLY A 128 46.70 26.18 2.21
C GLY A 128 46.50 27.62 2.69
N LEU A 129 45.30 27.99 3.10
CA LEU A 129 45.03 29.31 3.66
C LEU A 129 45.79 29.53 4.97
N TRP A 130 45.81 28.54 5.87
CA TRP A 130 46.56 28.64 7.13
C TRP A 130 48.06 28.78 6.91
N GLN A 131 48.63 28.07 5.93
CA GLN A 131 50.04 28.24 5.55
C GLN A 131 50.35 29.67 5.08
N ASN A 132 49.44 30.28 4.30
CA ASN A 132 49.59 31.67 3.88
C ASN A 132 49.46 32.65 5.05
N VAL A 133 48.50 32.44 5.95
CA VAL A 133 48.35 33.23 7.17
C VAL A 133 49.61 33.13 8.03
N GLU A 134 50.17 31.94 8.19
CA GLU A 134 51.42 31.73 8.94
C GLU A 134 52.59 32.48 8.29
N LEU A 135 52.71 32.43 6.96
CA LEU A 135 53.74 33.16 6.23
C LEU A 135 53.59 34.68 6.38
N LEU A 136 52.37 35.21 6.32
CA LEU A 136 52.09 36.62 6.54
C LEU A 136 52.45 37.01 7.99
N ASN A 137 52.02 36.21 8.96
CA ASN A 137 52.31 36.43 10.37
C ASN A 137 53.82 36.45 10.67
N LYS A 138 54.61 35.60 9.98
CA LYS A 138 56.07 35.61 10.05
C LYS A 138 56.71 36.88 9.46
N ARG A 139 56.05 37.53 8.51
CA ARG A 139 56.53 38.78 7.88
C ARG A 139 56.05 40.03 8.62
N THR A 140 54.99 39.94 9.42
CA THR A 140 54.46 41.05 10.20
C THR A 140 55.52 41.81 11.01
N PRO A 141 56.44 41.16 11.75
CA PRO A 141 57.46 41.87 12.53
C PRO A 141 58.36 42.76 11.68
N TYR A 142 58.74 42.31 10.48
CA TYR A 142 59.56 43.12 9.57
C TYR A 142 58.85 44.41 9.15
N TYR A 143 57.54 44.34 8.91
CA TYR A 143 56.76 45.52 8.55
C TYR A 143 56.51 46.41 9.77
N ASP A 144 56.26 45.84 10.94
CA ASP A 144 56.10 46.57 12.19
C ASP A 144 57.38 47.35 12.52
N ASP A 145 58.56 46.70 12.50
CA ASP A 145 59.86 47.33 12.73
C ASP A 145 60.12 48.49 11.75
N ARG A 146 59.75 48.29 10.48
CA ARG A 146 59.90 49.31 9.43
C ARG A 146 58.96 50.49 9.66
N ILE A 147 57.74 50.26 10.13
CA ILE A 147 56.77 51.31 10.46
C ILE A 147 57.26 52.08 11.69
N GLU A 148 57.68 51.39 12.75
CA GLU A 148 58.23 51.99 13.97
C GLU A 148 59.42 52.90 13.66
N GLY A 149 60.39 52.44 12.84
CA GLY A 149 61.53 53.25 12.45
C GLY A 149 61.15 54.55 11.71
N LEU A 150 60.13 54.52 10.86
CA LEU A 150 59.61 55.73 10.19
C LEU A 150 58.88 56.68 11.15
N VAL A 151 58.18 56.12 12.13
CA VAL A 151 57.50 56.90 13.18
C VAL A 151 58.52 57.58 14.08
N ASP A 152 59.59 56.89 14.45
CA ASP A 152 60.69 57.44 15.24
C ASP A 152 61.42 58.55 14.49
N GLU A 153 61.76 58.36 13.21
CA GLU A 153 62.38 59.38 12.36
C GLU A 153 61.52 60.65 12.31
N LYS A 154 60.21 60.50 12.08
CA LYS A 154 59.27 61.63 12.07
C LYS A 154 59.18 62.32 13.42
N THR A 155 59.20 61.56 14.51
CA THR A 155 59.11 62.09 15.88
C THR A 155 60.36 62.89 16.22
N GLU A 156 61.55 62.41 15.84
CA GLU A 156 62.81 63.14 15.99
C GLU A 156 62.82 64.42 15.14
N LEU A 157 62.39 64.36 13.88
CA LEU A 157 62.26 65.54 13.02
C LEU A 157 61.30 66.60 13.62
N MET A 158 60.21 66.18 14.26
CA MET A 158 59.31 67.10 14.96
C MET A 158 59.97 67.74 16.19
N ARG A 159 60.72 66.97 16.99
CA ARG A 159 61.47 67.48 18.15
C ARG A 159 62.52 68.51 17.75
N LEU A 160 63.19 68.30 16.62
CA LEU A 160 64.19 69.24 16.08
C LEU A 160 63.54 70.51 15.49
N ARG A 161 62.26 70.44 15.10
CA ARG A 161 61.52 71.56 14.47
C ARG A 161 60.68 72.37 15.46
N THR A 162 60.45 71.89 16.68
CA THR A 162 59.80 72.68 17.74
C THR A 162 60.72 73.80 18.20
N PRO A 163 60.34 75.08 18.05
CA PRO A 163 61.15 76.19 18.56
C PRO A 163 61.20 76.10 20.09
N ARG A 164 62.41 76.08 20.67
CA ARG A 164 62.57 76.42 22.08
C ARG A 164 62.06 77.84 22.26
N HIS A 165 60.82 77.99 22.71
CA HIS A 165 60.32 79.27 23.21
C HIS A 165 61.07 79.54 24.52
N GLY A 166 62.20 80.24 24.39
CA GLY A 166 62.93 80.79 25.52
C GLY A 166 62.10 81.90 26.12
N TYR A 167 61.58 81.66 27.33
CA TYR A 167 61.01 82.71 28.16
C TYR A 167 62.16 83.46 28.83
N THR A 168 62.18 84.78 28.61
CA THR A 168 62.92 85.79 29.38
C THR A 168 62.36 85.92 30.80
#